data_AF-A0A960IMT1-F1
#
_entry.id   AF-A0A960IMT1-F1
#
_cell.length_a   1.000
_cell.length_b   1.000
_cell.length_c   1.000
_cell.angle_alpha   90.00
_cell.angle_beta   90.00
_cell.angle_gamma   90.00
#
_symmetry.space_group_name_H-M   'P 1'
#
loop_
_entity.id
_entity.type
_entity.pdbx_description
1 polymer ?
#
loop_
_entity_poly.entity_id
_entity_poly.type
_entity_poly.pdbx_seq_one_letter_code
_entity_poly.pdbx_strand_id
1 'polypeptide(L)'
;IYGMSAFGLGQALGVPTSEAEAFMKAYFARYGGVQAYMQETLAAAERDGRVETLWGRVRHLPELASSNWNLRENARRVAINARIQGTAADVLKLAMIAVDARLRREHPEARLLLTVHDELVLEVPAEEVEAISRLVREEMEGVADLDVPLVAEAGWGATWYEAKG
;
A
#
# COMPACT_ATOMS: atom_id res chain seq x y z
N ILE A 1 -2.38 -9.61 10.74
CA ILE A 1 -3.54 -9.12 11.53
C ILE A 1 -4.71 -8.76 10.61
N TYR A 2 -4.52 -7.85 9.65
CA TYR A 2 -5.57 -7.43 8.70
C TYR A 2 -6.07 -8.61 7.85
N GLY A 3 -7.34 -9.00 8.03
CA GLY A 3 -7.96 -10.14 7.33
C GLY A 3 -7.39 -11.52 7.70
N MET A 4 -6.59 -11.63 8.75
CA MET A 4 -6.01 -12.90 9.20
C MET A 4 -6.79 -13.41 10.42
N SER A 5 -7.14 -14.70 10.44
CA SER A 5 -7.74 -15.32 11.62
C SER A 5 -6.72 -15.49 12.75
N ALA A 6 -7.19 -15.61 14.00
CA ALA A 6 -6.31 -15.91 15.14
C ALA A 6 -5.50 -17.19 14.92
N PHE A 7 -6.08 -18.18 14.26
CA PHE A 7 -5.37 -19.40 13.85
C PHE A 7 -4.20 -19.09 12.89
N GLY A 8 -4.46 -18.30 11.83
CA GLY A 8 -3.41 -17.91 10.88
C GLY A 8 -2.31 -17.08 11.53
N LEU A 9 -2.67 -16.21 12.47
CA LEU A 9 -1.72 -15.40 13.23
C LEU A 9 -0.87 -16.28 14.16
N GLY A 10 -1.48 -17.25 14.86
CA GLY A 10 -0.76 -18.20 15.71
C GLY A 10 0.28 -19.01 14.93
N GLN A 11 -0.08 -19.48 13.73
CA GLN A 11 0.85 -20.19 12.84
C GLN A 11 2.03 -19.30 12.41
N ALA A 12 1.77 -18.05 12.01
CA ALA A 12 2.81 -17.12 11.57
C ALA A 12 3.79 -16.74 12.69
N LEU A 13 3.29 -16.65 13.93
CA LEU A 13 4.09 -16.29 15.11
C LEU A 13 4.69 -17.49 15.84
N GLY A 14 4.28 -18.72 15.51
CA GLY A 14 4.70 -19.93 16.23
C GLY A 14 4.12 -20.02 17.64
N VAL A 15 2.95 -19.45 17.89
CA VAL A 15 2.29 -19.41 19.21
C VAL A 15 0.93 -20.12 19.20
N PRO A 16 0.41 -20.57 20.35
CA PRO A 16 -0.93 -21.12 20.45
C PRO A 16 -2.01 -20.15 19.95
N THR A 17 -3.09 -20.68 19.37
CA THR A 17 -4.19 -19.85 18.83
C THR A 17 -4.82 -18.95 19.90
N SER A 18 -4.92 -19.40 21.15
CA SER A 18 -5.44 -18.60 22.26
C SER A 18 -4.59 -17.37 22.57
N GLU A 19 -3.27 -17.48 22.43
CA GLU A 19 -2.34 -16.36 22.63
C GLU A 19 -2.46 -15.35 21.49
N ALA A 20 -2.53 -15.83 20.25
CA ALA A 20 -2.80 -14.98 19.08
C ALA A 20 -4.15 -14.26 19.19
N GLU A 21 -5.19 -14.93 19.70
CA GLU A 21 -6.50 -14.33 19.95
C GLU A 21 -6.44 -13.23 21.02
N ALA A 22 -5.77 -13.50 22.15
CA ALA A 22 -5.57 -12.50 23.20
C ALA A 22 -4.81 -11.27 22.68
N PHE A 23 -3.78 -11.49 21.86
CA PHE A 23 -3.04 -10.43 21.20
C PHE A 23 -3.92 -9.60 20.25
N MET A 24 -4.71 -10.25 19.38
CA MET A 24 -5.63 -9.54 18.48
C MET A 24 -6.65 -8.70 19.26
N LYS A 25 -7.19 -9.25 20.35
CA LYS A 25 -8.12 -8.51 21.22
C LYS A 25 -7.47 -7.28 21.84
N ALA A 26 -6.25 -7.42 22.37
CA ALA A 26 -5.49 -6.30 22.94
C ALA A 26 -5.15 -5.24 21.88
N TYR A 27 -4.76 -5.68 20.68
CA TYR A 27 -4.47 -4.80 19.54
C TYR A 27 -5.69 -3.97 19.15
N PHE A 28 -6.86 -4.57 18.95
CA PHE A 28 -8.07 -3.84 18.57
C PHE A 28 -8.64 -2.99 19.70
N ALA A 29 -8.46 -3.39 20.97
CA ALA A 29 -8.80 -2.53 22.10
C ALA A 29 -7.94 -1.25 22.12
N ARG A 30 -6.66 -1.34 21.74
CA ARG A 30 -5.76 -0.19 21.65
C ARG A 30 -6.00 0.66 20.40
N TYR A 31 -6.27 0.01 19.27
CA TYR A 31 -6.42 0.61 17.94
C TYR A 31 -7.85 0.44 17.40
N GLY A 32 -8.85 0.91 18.15
CA GLY A 32 -10.26 0.72 17.82
C GLY A 32 -10.66 1.24 16.43
N GLY A 33 -10.04 2.32 15.95
CA GLY A 33 -10.26 2.85 14.60
C GLY A 33 -9.93 1.86 13.48
N VAL A 34 -8.93 0.99 13.69
CA VAL A 34 -8.60 -0.08 12.73
C VAL A 34 -9.72 -1.11 12.65
N GLN A 35 -10.27 -1.50 13.81
CA GLN A 35 -11.37 -2.46 13.87
C GLN A 35 -12.64 -1.90 13.21
N ALA A 36 -12.97 -0.64 13.51
CA ALA A 36 -14.10 0.06 12.93
C ALA A 36 -13.96 0.12 11.39
N TYR A 37 -12.81 0.56 10.89
CA TYR A 37 -12.53 0.62 9.46
C TYR A 37 -12.71 -0.75 8.75
N MET A 38 -12.22 -1.83 9.37
CA MET A 38 -12.36 -3.17 8.80
C MET A 38 -13.83 -3.60 8.73
N GLN A 39 -14.59 -3.38 9.81
CA GLN A 39 -16.00 -3.73 9.87
C GLN A 39 -16.84 -2.91 8.88
N GLU A 40 -16.63 -1.60 8.82
CA GLU A 40 -17.33 -0.70 7.89
C GLU A 40 -17.02 -1.04 6.44
N THR A 41 -15.75 -1.31 6.11
CA THR A 41 -15.34 -1.69 4.76
C THR A 41 -15.98 -3.01 4.34
N LEU A 42 -16.03 -4.01 5.23
CA LEU A 42 -16.71 -5.27 4.95
C LEU A 42 -18.22 -5.10 4.77
N ALA A 43 -18.88 -4.38 5.67
CA ALA A 43 -20.32 -4.14 5.59
C ALA A 43 -20.71 -3.42 4.29
N ALA A 44 -19.93 -2.42 3.88
CA ALA A 44 -20.12 -1.74 2.60
C ALA A 44 -19.87 -2.70 1.42
N ALA A 45 -18.80 -3.48 1.45
CA ALA A 45 -18.47 -4.43 0.39
C ALA A 45 -19.54 -5.50 0.19
N GLU A 46 -20.12 -6.02 1.27
CA GLU A 46 -21.19 -7.03 1.21
C GLU A 46 -22.50 -6.47 0.68
N ARG A 47 -22.81 -5.22 1.02
CA ARG A 47 -23.98 -4.52 0.50
C ARG A 47 -23.82 -4.17 -0.99
N ASP A 48 -22.66 -3.66 -1.37
CA ASP A 48 -22.43 -3.05 -2.69
C ASP A 48 -21.80 -4.04 -3.70
N GLY A 49 -21.33 -5.20 -3.23
CA GLY A 49 -20.65 -6.22 -4.04
C GLY A 49 -19.30 -5.76 -4.61
N ARG A 50 -18.71 -4.70 -4.06
CA ARG A 50 -17.49 -4.05 -4.55
C ARG A 50 -16.82 -3.22 -3.47
N VAL A 51 -15.53 -2.90 -3.69
CA VAL A 51 -14.79 -1.91 -2.90
C VAL A 51 -14.16 -0.86 -3.80
N GLU A 52 -13.90 0.32 -3.25
CA GLU A 52 -13.27 1.45 -3.94
C GLU A 52 -12.03 1.93 -3.18
N THR A 53 -11.02 2.36 -3.93
CA THR A 53 -9.85 3.09 -3.41
C THR A 53 -10.19 4.57 -3.15
N LEU A 54 -9.28 5.32 -2.53
CA LEU A 54 -9.51 6.77 -2.30
C LEU A 54 -9.70 7.57 -3.61
N TRP A 55 -9.10 7.13 -4.72
CA TRP A 55 -9.26 7.74 -6.04
C TRP A 55 -10.35 7.07 -6.90
N GLY A 56 -11.25 6.31 -6.28
CA GLY A 56 -12.45 5.78 -6.94
C GLY A 56 -12.22 4.57 -7.85
N ARG A 57 -11.01 3.99 -7.90
CA ARG A 57 -10.79 2.72 -8.61
C ARG A 57 -11.57 1.60 -7.92
N VAL A 58 -12.42 0.92 -8.70
CA VAL A 58 -13.36 -0.10 -8.22
C VAL A 58 -12.77 -1.51 -8.38
N ARG A 59 -12.99 -2.37 -7.37
CA ARG A 59 -12.86 -3.82 -7.49
C ARG A 59 -14.18 -4.50 -7.15
N HIS A 60 -14.75 -5.21 -8.13
CA HIS A 60 -15.94 -6.04 -7.92
C HIS A 60 -15.59 -7.35 -7.22
N LEU A 61 -16.46 -7.78 -6.31
CA LEU A 61 -16.30 -8.97 -5.48
C LEU A 61 -17.64 -9.74 -5.40
N PRO A 62 -18.14 -10.29 -6.53
CA PRO A 62 -19.39 -11.06 -6.53
C PRO A 62 -19.34 -12.28 -5.60
N GLU A 63 -18.14 -12.77 -5.26
CA GLU A 63 -17.89 -13.88 -4.34
C GLU A 63 -18.42 -13.60 -2.91
N LEU A 64 -18.62 -12.32 -2.53
CA LEU A 64 -19.21 -11.95 -1.25
C LEU A 64 -20.65 -12.47 -1.08
N ALA A 65 -21.39 -12.63 -2.19
CA ALA A 65 -22.73 -13.20 -2.20
C ALA A 65 -22.73 -14.74 -2.27
N SER A 66 -21.57 -15.40 -2.35
CA SER A 66 -21.50 -16.85 -2.49
C SER A 66 -22.02 -17.55 -1.24
N SER A 67 -22.77 -18.65 -1.42
CA SER A 67 -23.15 -19.55 -0.34
C SER A 67 -21.94 -20.35 0.20
N ASN A 68 -20.89 -20.54 -0.60
CA ASN A 68 -19.67 -21.21 -0.18
C ASN A 68 -18.90 -20.35 0.83
N TRP A 69 -18.82 -20.83 2.07
CA TRP A 69 -18.19 -20.12 3.18
C TRP A 69 -16.73 -19.76 2.92
N ASN A 70 -15.93 -20.69 2.38
CA ASN A 70 -14.51 -20.45 2.09
C ASN A 70 -14.31 -19.37 1.02
N LEU A 71 -15.14 -19.40 -0.02
CA LEU A 71 -15.09 -18.42 -1.11
C LEU A 71 -15.47 -17.02 -0.60
N ARG A 72 -16.53 -16.93 0.19
CA ARG A 72 -17.00 -15.67 0.80
C ARG A 72 -15.98 -15.10 1.78
N GLU A 73 -15.38 -15.93 2.64
CA GLU A 73 -14.36 -15.47 3.60
C GLU A 73 -13.09 -14.98 2.90
N ASN A 74 -12.67 -15.64 1.82
CA ASN A 74 -11.58 -15.14 0.99
C ASN A 74 -11.93 -13.79 0.35
N ALA A 75 -13.16 -13.63 -0.15
CA ALA A 75 -13.62 -12.37 -0.73
C ALA A 75 -13.62 -11.22 0.30
N ARG A 76 -14.02 -11.50 1.55
CA ARG A 76 -13.93 -10.54 2.67
C ARG A 76 -12.48 -10.08 2.91
N ARG A 77 -11.52 -11.01 2.91
CA ARG A 77 -10.09 -10.69 3.02
C ARG A 77 -9.60 -9.82 1.87
N VAL A 78 -10.03 -10.16 0.65
CA VAL A 78 -9.70 -9.39 -0.55
C VAL A 78 -10.30 -7.98 -0.48
N ALA A 79 -11.51 -7.81 0.03
CA ALA A 79 -12.17 -6.51 0.16
C ALA A 79 -11.33 -5.52 1.00
N ILE A 80 -10.87 -5.96 2.17
CA ILE A 80 -10.04 -5.15 3.07
C ILE A 80 -8.70 -4.80 2.39
N ASN A 81 -8.02 -5.80 1.83
CA ASN A 81 -6.70 -5.61 1.23
C ASN A 81 -6.75 -4.74 -0.03
N ALA A 82 -7.77 -4.93 -0.88
CA ALA A 82 -7.88 -4.23 -2.15
C ALA A 82 -8.04 -2.71 -1.97
N ARG A 83 -8.75 -2.27 -0.93
CA ARG A 83 -8.88 -0.84 -0.64
C ARG A 83 -7.54 -0.23 -0.22
N ILE A 84 -6.79 -0.89 0.66
CA ILE A 84 -5.49 -0.40 1.16
C ILE A 84 -4.41 -0.47 0.06
N GLN A 85 -4.15 -1.66 -0.49
CA GLN A 85 -3.13 -1.88 -1.52
C GLN A 85 -3.46 -1.13 -2.81
N GLY A 86 -4.76 -1.06 -3.13
CA GLY A 86 -5.22 -0.29 -4.25
C GLY A 86 -4.85 1.19 -4.07
N THR A 87 -5.24 1.79 -2.95
CA THR A 87 -4.92 3.20 -2.67
C THR A 87 -3.42 3.46 -2.76
N ALA A 88 -2.56 2.59 -2.21
CA ALA A 88 -1.10 2.71 -2.36
C ALA A 88 -0.65 2.67 -3.83
N ALA A 89 -1.22 1.77 -4.64
CA ALA A 89 -0.92 1.69 -6.07
C ALA A 89 -1.44 2.90 -6.86
N ASP A 90 -2.48 3.60 -6.39
CA ASP A 90 -2.93 4.85 -7.01
C ASP A 90 -1.96 6.00 -6.68
N VAL A 91 -1.55 6.12 -5.41
CA VAL A 91 -0.52 7.08 -4.97
C VAL A 91 0.78 6.92 -5.75
N LEU A 92 1.31 5.69 -5.85
CA LEU A 92 2.56 5.45 -6.59
C LEU A 92 2.44 5.87 -8.05
N LYS A 93 1.30 5.61 -8.71
CA LYS A 93 1.09 6.02 -10.10
C LYS A 93 1.01 7.53 -10.27
N LEU A 94 0.38 8.23 -9.33
CA LEU A 94 0.38 9.70 -9.30
C LEU A 94 1.80 10.24 -9.14
N ALA A 95 2.60 9.64 -8.25
CA ALA A 95 4.01 9.98 -8.07
C ALA A 95 4.84 9.74 -9.34
N MET A 96 4.66 8.60 -10.01
CA MET A 96 5.34 8.31 -11.28
C MET A 96 5.09 9.40 -12.32
N ILE A 97 3.84 9.85 -12.46
CA ILE A 97 3.45 10.90 -13.41
C ILE A 97 4.09 12.24 -13.03
N ALA A 98 4.05 12.61 -11.75
CA ALA A 98 4.60 13.86 -11.25
C ALA A 98 6.13 13.92 -11.41
N VAL A 99 6.82 12.85 -11.00
CA VAL A 99 8.28 12.68 -11.16
C VAL A 99 8.67 12.76 -12.63
N ASP A 100 8.05 11.96 -13.51
CA ASP A 100 8.37 11.95 -14.94
C ASP A 100 8.15 13.33 -15.58
N ALA A 101 7.07 14.03 -15.24
CA ALA A 101 6.81 15.38 -15.75
C ALA A 101 7.89 16.39 -15.31
N ARG A 102 8.34 16.32 -14.05
CA ARG A 102 9.36 17.25 -13.52
C ARG A 102 10.76 16.91 -14.03
N LEU A 103 11.12 15.63 -14.13
CA LEU A 103 12.38 15.19 -14.73
C LEU A 103 12.51 15.66 -16.18
N ARG A 104 11.47 15.48 -17.01
CA ARG A 104 11.53 15.93 -18.42
C ARG A 104 11.74 17.43 -18.58
N ARG A 105 11.32 18.23 -17.59
CA ARG A 105 11.45 19.69 -17.61
C ARG A 105 12.80 20.17 -17.08
N GLU A 106 13.28 19.55 -16.01
CA GLU A 106 14.43 20.05 -15.23
C GLU A 106 15.71 19.21 -15.43
N HIS A 107 15.58 17.91 -15.72
CA HIS A 107 16.66 16.92 -15.75
C HIS A 107 16.45 15.89 -16.88
N PRO A 108 16.48 16.30 -18.16
CA PRO A 108 16.09 15.44 -19.29
C PRO A 108 16.99 14.22 -19.53
N GLU A 109 18.19 14.19 -18.94
CA GLU A 109 19.09 13.03 -19.02
C GLU A 109 18.75 11.93 -18.01
N ALA A 110 17.99 12.25 -16.95
CA ALA A 110 17.51 11.29 -15.97
C ALA A 110 16.39 10.41 -16.53
N ARG A 111 16.35 9.14 -16.12
CA ARG A 111 15.39 8.16 -16.60
C ARG A 111 14.78 7.37 -15.45
N LEU A 112 13.46 7.34 -15.38
CA LEU A 112 12.71 6.38 -14.58
C LEU A 112 12.79 5.01 -15.27
N LEU A 113 13.45 4.03 -14.64
CA LEU A 113 13.71 2.72 -15.24
C LEU A 113 12.67 1.67 -14.83
N LEU A 114 12.42 1.55 -13.53
CA LEU A 114 11.65 0.46 -12.96
C LEU A 114 10.78 0.94 -11.82
N THR A 115 9.72 0.19 -11.56
CA THR A 115 8.91 0.31 -10.35
C THR A 115 8.76 -1.06 -9.72
N VAL A 116 9.07 -1.18 -8.43
CA VAL A 116 9.04 -2.45 -7.72
C VAL A 116 8.45 -2.22 -6.34
N HIS A 117 7.31 -2.86 -6.05
CA HIS A 117 6.52 -2.57 -4.84
C HIS A 117 6.12 -1.10 -4.75
N ASP A 118 6.73 -0.35 -3.82
CA ASP A 118 6.54 1.07 -3.52
C ASP A 118 7.75 1.93 -3.94
N GLU A 119 8.69 1.34 -4.69
CA GLU A 119 9.96 1.94 -5.06
C GLU A 119 9.99 2.41 -6.53
N LEU A 120 10.61 3.56 -6.76
CA LEU A 120 10.98 4.07 -8.09
C LEU A 120 12.49 3.95 -8.27
N VAL A 121 12.94 3.27 -9.33
CA VAL A 121 14.37 3.14 -9.66
C VAL A 121 14.70 4.03 -10.84
N LEU A 122 15.71 4.88 -10.68
CA LEU A 122 16.13 5.85 -11.68
C LEU A 122 17.60 5.64 -12.06
N GLU A 123 17.91 5.95 -13.32
CA GLU A 123 19.27 6.20 -13.79
C GLU A 123 19.44 7.71 -13.95
N VAL A 124 20.51 8.26 -13.38
CA VAL A 124 20.72 9.71 -13.27
C VAL A 124 22.19 10.06 -13.52
N PRO A 125 22.51 11.26 -14.06
CA PRO A 125 23.86 11.78 -14.08
C PRO A 125 24.42 11.91 -12.66
N ALA A 126 25.68 11.50 -12.46
CA ALA A 126 26.28 11.43 -11.13
C ALA A 126 26.36 12.81 -10.45
N GLU A 127 26.57 13.85 -11.23
CA GLU A 127 26.65 15.24 -10.81
C GLU A 127 25.28 15.84 -10.40
N GLU A 128 24.16 15.19 -10.77
CA GLU A 128 22.80 15.65 -10.48
C GLU A 128 22.10 14.81 -9.41
N VAL A 129 22.75 13.75 -8.90
CA VAL A 129 22.13 12.76 -8.02
C VAL A 129 21.43 13.37 -6.81
N GLU A 130 22.03 14.35 -6.14
CA GLU A 130 21.43 15.00 -4.97
C GLU A 130 20.21 15.85 -5.33
N ALA A 131 20.26 16.57 -6.46
CA ALA A 131 19.18 17.42 -6.93
C ALA A 131 17.98 16.57 -7.35
N ILE A 132 18.22 15.53 -8.13
CA ILE A 132 17.18 14.60 -8.59
C ILE A 132 16.61 13.81 -7.40
N SER A 133 17.43 13.35 -6.46
CA SER A 133 16.94 12.65 -5.25
C SER A 133 16.00 13.52 -4.43
N ARG A 134 16.31 14.82 -4.28
CA ARG A 134 15.44 15.77 -3.59
C ARG A 134 14.12 15.95 -4.33
N LEU A 135 14.17 16.16 -5.64
CA LEU A 135 13.01 16.30 -6.50
C LEU A 135 12.09 15.08 -6.43
N VAL A 136 12.64 13.87 -6.55
CA VAL A 136 11.85 12.64 -6.50
C VAL A 136 11.15 12.49 -5.15
N ARG A 137 11.85 12.76 -4.05
CA ARG A 137 11.25 12.74 -2.71
C ARG A 137 10.13 13.77 -2.59
N GLU A 138 10.36 15.02 -3.02
CA GLU A 138 9.35 16.08 -2.98
C GLU A 138 8.07 15.67 -3.72
N GLU A 139 8.20 15.12 -4.93
CA GLU A 139 7.04 14.67 -5.70
C GLU A 139 6.36 13.46 -5.03
N MET A 140 7.12 12.43 -4.62
CA MET A 140 6.56 11.22 -3.99
C MET A 140 5.84 11.52 -2.67
N GLU A 141 6.33 12.47 -1.87
CA GLU A 141 5.70 12.87 -0.60
C GLU A 141 4.50 13.81 -0.82
N GLY A 142 4.53 14.60 -1.90
CA GLY A 142 3.54 15.65 -2.17
C GLY A 142 2.36 15.27 -3.06
N VAL A 143 2.33 14.07 -3.65
CA VAL A 143 1.29 13.69 -4.64
C VAL A 143 -0.11 13.47 -4.07
N ALA A 144 -0.25 13.38 -2.76
CA ALA A 144 -1.53 13.13 -2.11
C ALA A 144 -1.69 13.95 -0.83
N ASP A 145 -2.86 14.55 -0.66
CA ASP A 145 -3.26 15.20 0.59
C ASP A 145 -3.91 14.15 1.50
N LEU A 146 -3.17 13.72 2.52
CA LEU A 146 -3.57 12.70 3.48
C LEU A 146 -3.37 13.23 4.90
N ASP A 147 -4.21 12.80 5.84
CA ASP A 147 -4.11 13.19 7.27
C ASP A 147 -2.76 12.82 7.91
N VAL A 148 -2.05 11.85 7.31
CA VAL A 148 -0.71 11.42 7.71
C VAL A 148 0.23 11.63 6.52
N PRO A 149 1.36 12.34 6.69
CA PRO A 149 2.27 12.63 5.59
C PRO A 149 2.88 11.35 5.01
N LEU A 150 3.00 11.31 3.69
CA LEU A 150 3.80 10.31 3.01
C LEU A 150 5.29 10.61 3.25
N VAL A 151 6.09 9.56 3.35
CA VAL A 151 7.54 9.65 3.55
C VAL A 151 8.20 8.83 2.46
N ALA A 152 9.20 9.41 1.79
CA ALA A 152 10.01 8.71 0.80
C ALA A 152 11.49 8.79 1.17
N GLU A 153 12.15 7.63 1.16
CA GLU A 153 13.59 7.53 1.36
C GLU A 153 14.30 7.50 0.00
N ALA A 154 15.46 8.15 -0.09
CA ALA A 154 16.27 8.18 -1.29
C ALA A 154 17.69 7.68 -0.97
N GLY A 155 18.14 6.70 -1.74
CA GLY A 155 19.51 6.19 -1.74
C GLY A 155 20.04 6.10 -3.16
N TRP A 156 21.37 6.11 -3.30
CA TRP A 156 22.03 6.06 -4.60
C TRP A 156 23.33 5.24 -4.51
N GLY A 157 23.72 4.64 -5.64
CA GLY A 157 24.90 3.81 -5.75
C GLY A 157 25.16 3.43 -7.21
N ALA A 158 26.29 2.79 -7.49
CA ALA A 158 26.62 2.32 -8.84
C ALA A 158 25.77 1.11 -9.25
N THR A 159 25.16 0.44 -8.28
CA THR A 159 24.22 -0.65 -8.49
C THR A 159 22.94 -0.42 -7.69
N TRP A 160 21.86 -1.10 -8.11
CA TRP A 160 20.60 -1.07 -7.35
C TRP A 160 20.78 -1.59 -5.91
N TYR A 161 21.65 -2.58 -5.70
CA TYR A 161 21.94 -3.10 -4.36
C TYR A 161 22.54 -2.02 -3.45
N GLU A 162 23.53 -1.27 -3.96
CA GLU A 162 24.15 -0.17 -3.21
C GLU A 162 23.16 0.98 -2.92
N ALA A 163 22.26 1.27 -3.86
CA ALA A 163 21.25 2.31 -3.68
C ALA A 163 20.20 1.96 -2.62
N LYS A 164 19.97 0.66 -2.35
CA LYS A 164 18.96 0.20 -1.38
C LYS A 164 19.43 0.21 0.08
N GLY A 165 20.74 0.19 0.31
CA GLY A 165 21.35 -0.05 1.63
C GLY A 165 21.50 -1.52 1.96
#